data_AF-A0A519YS99-F1
#
_entry.id   AF-A0A519YS99-F1
#
_cell.length_a   1.000
_cell.length_b   1.000
_cell.length_c   1.000
_cell.angle_alpha   90.00
_cell.angle_beta   90.00
_cell.angle_gamma   90.00
#
_symmetry.space_group_name_H-M   'P 1'
#
loop_
_entity.id
_entity.type
_entity.pdbx_description
1 polymer ?
#
loop_
_entity_poly.entity_id
_entity_poly.type
_entity_poly.pdbx_seq_one_letter_code
_entity_poly.pdbx_strand_id
1 'polypeptide(L)' 'MSFSAVFKFDGGVAEGYEVVSSLYMFSQATDDKGRPSSAVQGGGIMVQVVSTDDRKLVELMMDPYRL' A
#
# COMPACT_ATOMS: atom_id res chain seq x y z
N MET A 1 5.32 -22.19 2.64
CA MET A 1 5.71 -20.78 2.45
C MET A 1 5.69 -20.11 3.82
N SER A 2 6.76 -19.41 4.23
CA SER A 2 6.97 -18.96 5.63
C SER A 2 6.61 -17.49 5.88
N PHE A 3 5.77 -16.89 5.04
CA PHE A 3 5.33 -15.50 5.16
C PHE A 3 3.81 -15.49 5.37
N SER A 4 3.37 -14.71 6.36
CA SER A 4 1.97 -14.42 6.64
C SER A 4 1.85 -12.93 6.91
N ALA A 5 1.00 -12.26 6.15
CA ALA A 5 0.72 -10.84 6.30
C ALA A 5 -0.73 -10.56 5.95
N VAL A 6 -1.27 -9.52 6.59
CA VAL A 6 -2.66 -9.10 6.45
C VAL A 6 -2.69 -7.60 6.19
N PHE A 7 -3.42 -7.19 5.17
CA PHE A 7 -3.71 -5.78 4.89
C PHE A 7 -5.03 -5.37 5.55
N LYS A 8 -4.99 -4.30 6.35
CA LYS A 8 -6.16 -3.71 7.03
C LYS A 8 -6.23 -2.21 6.75
N PHE A 9 -7.44 -1.70 6.58
CA PHE A 9 -7.73 -0.29 6.45
C PHE A 9 -9.05 0.02 7.16
N ASP A 10 -9.25 1.29 7.54
CA ASP A 10 -10.46 1.70 8.23
C ASP A 10 -11.70 1.51 7.34
N GLY A 11 -12.82 1.11 7.93
CA GLY A 11 -14.00 0.73 7.16
C GLY A 11 -13.87 -0.59 6.37
N GLY A 12 -12.74 -1.30 6.38
CA GLY A 12 -12.53 -2.60 5.72
C GLY A 12 -13.21 -3.80 6.39
N VAL A 13 -12.74 -5.02 6.10
CA VAL A 13 -13.15 -6.25 6.79
C VAL A 13 -12.36 -6.39 8.09
N ALA A 14 -13.00 -6.82 9.19
CA ALA A 14 -12.36 -6.89 10.52
C ALA A 14 -11.10 -7.79 10.54
N GLU A 15 -11.17 -8.94 9.88
CA GLU A 15 -10.04 -9.88 9.78
C GLU A 15 -8.95 -9.41 8.80
N GLY A 16 -9.26 -8.46 7.91
CA GLY A 16 -8.35 -7.97 6.87
C GLY A 16 -8.24 -8.89 5.66
N TYR A 17 -7.34 -8.52 4.75
CA TYR A 17 -7.10 -9.26 3.50
C TYR A 17 -5.76 -9.98 3.57
N GLU A 18 -5.74 -11.27 3.28
CA GLU A 18 -4.50 -12.05 3.20
C GLU A 18 -3.63 -11.54 2.04
N VAL A 19 -2.35 -11.27 2.34
CA VAL A 19 -1.39 -10.72 1.39
C VAL A 19 -0.56 -11.84 0.77
N VAL A 20 -0.61 -11.93 -0.56
CA VAL A 20 0.21 -12.85 -1.36
C VAL A 20 1.61 -12.26 -1.59
N SER A 21 1.68 -10.96 -1.88
CA SER A 21 2.94 -10.24 -2.06
C SER A 21 2.79 -8.76 -1.69
N SER A 22 3.88 -8.15 -1.24
CA SER A 22 3.94 -6.71 -0.98
C SER A 22 5.27 -6.12 -1.41
N LEU A 23 5.22 -4.90 -1.95
CA LEU A 23 6.38 -4.11 -2.35
C LEU A 23 6.19 -2.70 -1.80
N TYR A 24 7.16 -2.24 -1.02
CA TYR A 24 7.26 -0.86 -0.56
C TYR A 24 8.48 -0.20 -1.20
N MET A 25 8.29 1.02 -1.71
CA MET A 25 9.36 1.79 -2.32
C MET A 25 9.35 3.19 -1.74
N PHE A 26 10.54 3.71 -1.43
CA PHE A 26 10.74 5.10 -1.05
C PHE A 26 11.73 5.71 -2.03
N SER A 27 11.47 6.95 -2.45
CA SER A 27 12.34 7.66 -3.39
C SER A 27 12.76 9.00 -2.82
N GLN A 28 14.00 9.38 -3.11
CA GLN A 28 14.56 10.67 -2.74
C GLN A 28 15.24 11.28 -3.96
N ALA A 29 14.92 12.54 -4.25
CA ALA A 29 15.60 13.28 -5.30
C ALA A 29 17.02 13.65 -4.85
N THR A 30 17.99 13.48 -5.74
CA THR A 30 19.38 13.91 -5.54
C THR A 30 19.72 15.07 -6.47
N ASP A 31 20.56 15.99 -6.03
CA ASP A 31 21.12 17.04 -6.88
C ASP A 31 22.15 16.48 -7.89
N ASP A 32 22.68 17.34 -8.76
CA ASP A 32 23.68 17.00 -9.78
C ASP A 32 25.02 16.48 -9.20
N LYS A 33 25.21 16.58 -7.87
CA LYS A 33 26.38 16.09 -7.14
C LYS A 33 26.05 14.84 -6.32
N GLY A 34 24.87 14.25 -6.51
CA GLY A 34 24.39 13.08 -5.79
C GLY A 34 24.02 13.36 -4.34
N ARG A 35 23.90 14.63 -3.93
CA ARG A 35 23.53 15.00 -2.57
C ARG A 35 22.01 14.98 -2.46
N PRO A 36 21.44 14.47 -1.37
CA PRO A 36 19.99 14.45 -1.22
C PRO A 36 19.41 15.87 -1.26
N SER A 37 18.50 16.13 -2.21
CA SER A 37 18.03 17.48 -2.54
C SER A 37 16.96 18.01 -1.56
N SER A 38 16.42 17.17 -0.67
CA SER A 38 15.54 17.51 0.47
C SER A 38 14.92 16.23 1.08
N ALA A 39 13.94 16.37 1.99
CA ALA A 39 13.20 15.27 2.63
C ALA A 39 12.61 14.28 1.59
N VAL A 40 12.52 12.99 1.96
CA VAL A 40 11.94 11.92 1.14
C VAL A 40 10.54 12.34 0.66
N GLN A 41 10.37 12.54 -0.66
CA GLN A 41 9.16 13.18 -1.21
C GLN A 41 8.09 12.19 -1.69
N GLY A 42 8.31 10.88 -1.55
CA GLY A 42 7.29 9.93 -1.94
C GLY A 42 7.63 8.48 -1.68
N GLY A 43 6.58 7.68 -1.60
CA GLY A 43 6.67 6.24 -1.57
C GLY A 43 5.39 5.61 -2.11
N GLY A 44 5.52 4.39 -2.61
CA GLY A 44 4.41 3.59 -3.09
C GLY A 44 4.38 2.28 -2.31
N ILE A 45 3.18 1.87 -1.91
CA ILE A 45 2.93 0.54 -1.38
C ILE A 45 2.07 -0.18 -2.41
N MET A 46 2.60 -1.26 -2.97
CA MET A 46 1.86 -2.18 -3.82
C MET A 46 1.63 -3.48 -3.03
N VAL A 47 0.38 -3.89 -2.93
CA VAL A 47 -0.04 -5.13 -2.26
C VAL A 47 -0.86 -5.96 -3.21
N GLN A 48 -0.55 -7.26 -3.27
CA GLN A 48 -1.38 -8.27 -3.93
C GLN A 48 -2.07 -9.07 -2.85
N VAL A 49 -3.41 -9.06 -2.86
CA VAL A 49 -4.24 -9.75 -1.89
C VAL A 49 -4.99 -10.91 -2.52
N VAL A 50 -5.40 -11.87 -1.69
CA VAL A 50 -6.34 -12.91 -2.11
C VAL A 50 -7.70 -12.26 -2.40
N SER A 51 -8.27 -12.55 -3.57
CA SER A 51 -9.60 -12.06 -3.92
C SER A 51 -10.65 -12.76 -3.06
N THR A 52 -11.58 -11.98 -2.52
CA THR A 52 -12.77 -12.47 -1.81
C THR A 52 -14.03 -11.89 -2.45
N ASP A 53 -15.20 -12.24 -1.94
CA ASP A 53 -16.48 -11.65 -2.38
C ASP A 53 -16.72 -10.23 -1.82
N ASP A 54 -15.81 -9.73 -0.96
CA ASP A 54 -15.90 -8.39 -0.39
C ASP A 54 -15.52 -7.32 -1.42
N ARG A 55 -16.27 -6.21 -1.44
CA ARG A 55 -16.13 -5.13 -2.43
C ARG A 55 -15.47 -3.87 -1.89
N LYS A 56 -15.11 -3.83 -0.61
CA LYS A 56 -14.67 -2.60 0.05
C LYS A 56 -13.36 -2.05 -0.48
N LEU A 57 -12.45 -2.91 -0.95
CA LEU A 57 -11.23 -2.47 -1.65
C LEU A 57 -11.54 -1.73 -2.95
N VAL A 58 -12.53 -2.21 -3.71
CA VAL A 58 -12.97 -1.57 -4.95
C VAL A 58 -13.71 -0.27 -4.62
N GLU A 59 -14.58 -0.28 -3.62
CA GLU A 59 -15.29 0.92 -3.16
C GLU A 59 -14.31 2.01 -2.70
N LEU A 60 -13.27 1.65 -1.95
CA LEU A 60 -12.19 2.56 -1.55
C LEU A 60 -11.46 3.18 -2.75
N MET A 61 -11.25 2.38 -3.81
CA MET A 61 -10.63 2.89 -5.05
C MET A 61 -11.56 3.84 -5.83
N MET A 62 -12.86 3.61 -5.79
CA MET A 62 -13.84 4.46 -6.48
C MET A 62 -14.16 5.75 -5.71
N ASP A 63 -14.07 5.73 -4.38
CA ASP A 63 -14.36 6.87 -3.52
C ASP A 63 -13.30 7.02 -2.40
N PRO A 64 -12.10 7.53 -2.74
CA PRO A 64 -10.93 7.50 -1.86
C PRO A 64 -11.01 8.45 -0.66
N TYR A 65 -11.99 9.37 -0.62
CA TYR A 65 -12.15 10.37 0.45
C TYR A 65 -13.29 10.05 1.41
N ARG A 66 -13.94 8.90 1.26
CA ARG A 66 -15.13 8.52 2.03
C ARG A 66 -14.83 7.87 3.39
N LEU A 67 -13.56 7.64 3.69
CA LEU A 67 -13.09 7.13 4.98
C LEU A 67 -13.41 8.12 6.11
#